data_AF-A0A930XQR6-F1
#
_entry.id   AF-A0A930XQR6-F1
#
_cell.length_a   1.000
_cell.length_b   1.000
_cell.length_c   1.000
_cell.angle_alpha   90.00
_cell.angle_beta   90.00
_cell.angle_gamma   90.00
#
_symmetry.space_group_name_H-M   'P 1'
#
loop_
_entity.id
_entity.type
_entity.pdbx_description
1 polymer ?
#
loop_
_entity_poly.entity_id
_entity_poly.type
_entity_poly.pdbx_seq_one_letter_code
_entity_poly.pdbx_strand_id
1 'polypeptide(L)'
;MTHRPTSAQPIDSSANAAMSFVQISSLNIDFASDFSEGLALVHSGDSYHYIDSNGTIAITVDPAIDAAGAFSEGMALAKVNQVYGFIDRTGRLTVAPQYLSATPFSNGLAAVRTGTKSGYIDPNGELVIEPQFDLASEFFEERAAVRIDGKYGYIDRTGAIAIPPQFDDTWEFSEGLAAVRLNGKWGYINFNGEMAIAPNWDGAFKFVGNRARVRSGNQWGYIDPTGTETISPTYDFASDFSGNLAAVMIGNKWGYITPDGELKIPATFDLASDFSEGLAATKQGQYTGFINTEGEWVIPPQFDTVGSFSEGLAWVSKDNLWGYIEPTGKIIIGSNIP
;
A
#
# COMPACT_ATOMS: atom_id res chain seq x y z
N MET A 1 24.77 -38.04 -70.90
CA MET A 1 24.57 -37.75 -69.47
C MET A 1 23.57 -36.62 -69.35
N THR A 2 22.29 -36.96 -69.24
CA THR A 2 21.18 -36.00 -69.10
C THR A 2 20.02 -36.72 -68.44
N HIS A 3 19.67 -36.39 -67.19
CA HIS A 3 18.33 -36.62 -66.65
C HIS A 3 18.05 -35.73 -65.42
N ARG A 4 17.09 -34.81 -65.64
CA ARG A 4 15.97 -34.29 -64.81
C ARG A 4 16.15 -33.93 -63.32
N PRO A 5 15.53 -32.81 -62.87
CA PRO A 5 15.45 -32.44 -61.46
C PRO A 5 14.24 -33.10 -60.76
N THR A 6 14.40 -33.46 -59.49
CA THR A 6 13.34 -33.98 -58.62
C THR A 6 12.97 -32.93 -57.58
N SER A 7 11.67 -32.70 -57.45
CA SER A 7 10.98 -31.76 -56.57
C SER A 7 11.24 -32.02 -55.08
N ALA A 8 11.58 -30.96 -54.34
CA ALA A 8 11.49 -30.94 -52.88
C ALA A 8 10.03 -30.72 -52.45
N GLN A 9 9.51 -31.61 -51.59
CA GLN A 9 8.27 -31.35 -50.85
C GLN A 9 8.58 -30.54 -49.58
N PRO A 10 7.70 -29.61 -49.17
CA PRO A 10 7.84 -28.90 -47.91
C PRO A 10 7.48 -29.82 -46.75
N ILE A 11 8.31 -29.80 -45.70
CA ILE A 11 8.00 -30.43 -44.42
C ILE A 11 6.99 -29.53 -43.72
N ASP A 12 5.81 -30.07 -43.49
CA ASP A 12 4.68 -29.40 -42.85
C ASP A 12 4.94 -29.17 -41.35
N SER A 13 4.42 -28.03 -40.95
CA SER A 13 4.18 -27.52 -39.61
C SER A 13 3.39 -28.48 -38.72
N SER A 14 3.72 -28.46 -37.42
CA SER A 14 2.77 -28.49 -36.27
C SER A 14 3.43 -29.10 -35.03
N ALA A 15 4.26 -28.30 -34.36
CA ALA A 15 4.48 -28.44 -32.93
C ALA A 15 4.26 -27.06 -32.30
N ASN A 16 3.03 -26.57 -32.42
CA ASN A 16 2.57 -25.45 -31.62
C ASN A 16 2.35 -26.01 -30.22
N ALA A 17 3.31 -25.77 -29.33
CA ALA A 17 3.12 -25.98 -27.90
C ALA A 17 2.01 -25.02 -27.47
N ALA A 18 0.80 -25.54 -27.30
CA ALA A 18 -0.29 -24.82 -26.67
C ALA A 18 0.12 -24.56 -25.21
N MET A 19 0.60 -23.35 -24.92
CA MET A 19 0.50 -22.82 -23.56
C MET A 19 -0.99 -22.73 -23.25
N SER A 20 -1.48 -23.69 -22.48
CA SER A 20 -2.78 -23.62 -21.83
C SER A 20 -2.77 -22.39 -20.92
N PHE A 21 -3.37 -21.29 -21.37
CA PHE A 21 -3.76 -20.19 -20.48
C PHE A 21 -4.79 -20.75 -19.51
N VAL A 22 -4.37 -21.04 -18.27
CA VAL A 22 -5.31 -21.36 -17.20
C VAL A 22 -6.03 -20.06 -16.87
N GLN A 23 -7.28 -19.94 -17.32
CA GLN A 23 -8.16 -18.83 -16.98
C GLN A 23 -8.57 -18.97 -15.51
N ILE A 24 -8.50 -17.89 -14.71
CA ILE A 24 -8.73 -17.95 -13.24
C ILE A 24 -10.17 -18.31 -12.84
N SER A 25 -11.10 -18.42 -13.78
CA SER A 25 -12.44 -18.95 -13.48
C SER A 25 -12.44 -20.35 -12.83
N SER A 26 -11.29 -21.05 -12.77
CA SER A 26 -11.09 -22.33 -12.08
C SER A 26 -10.23 -22.26 -10.80
N LEU A 27 -9.62 -21.12 -10.44
CA LEU A 27 -8.80 -20.98 -9.24
C LEU A 27 -9.69 -20.58 -8.04
N ASN A 28 -9.66 -21.37 -6.98
CA ASN A 28 -10.30 -21.04 -5.71
C ASN A 28 -9.36 -20.13 -4.91
N ILE A 29 -9.60 -18.82 -5.02
CA ILE A 29 -8.82 -17.80 -4.30
C ILE A 29 -9.29 -17.76 -2.84
N ASP A 30 -8.33 -17.79 -1.91
CA ASP A 30 -8.55 -17.69 -0.46
C ASP A 30 -7.84 -16.48 0.18
N PHE A 31 -7.09 -15.71 -0.61
CA PHE A 31 -6.54 -14.40 -0.26
C PHE A 31 -6.31 -13.55 -1.52
N ALA A 32 -6.50 -12.24 -1.40
CA ALA A 32 -6.24 -11.27 -2.45
C ALA A 32 -5.71 -9.94 -1.86
N SER A 33 -4.80 -9.28 -2.57
CA SER A 33 -4.31 -7.93 -2.26
C SER A 33 -4.96 -6.87 -3.15
N ASP A 34 -4.77 -5.60 -2.81
CA ASP A 34 -5.05 -4.52 -3.76
C ASP A 34 -4.11 -4.64 -4.99
N PHE A 35 -4.54 -4.12 -6.13
CA PHE A 35 -3.70 -4.00 -7.31
C PHE A 35 -2.63 -2.94 -7.10
N SER A 36 -1.41 -3.25 -7.54
CA SER A 36 -0.26 -2.35 -7.56
C SER A 36 0.60 -2.65 -8.79
N GLU A 37 0.81 -1.63 -9.61
CA GLU A 37 1.58 -1.70 -10.85
C GLU A 37 1.04 -2.72 -11.88
N GLY A 38 -0.28 -2.86 -11.97
CA GLY A 38 -0.98 -3.76 -12.89
C GLY A 38 -1.11 -5.19 -12.40
N LEU A 39 -0.65 -5.49 -11.17
CA LEU A 39 -0.64 -6.84 -10.60
C LEU A 39 -1.26 -6.85 -9.21
N ALA A 40 -1.98 -7.92 -8.89
CA ALA A 40 -2.39 -8.21 -7.52
C ALA A 40 -1.92 -9.60 -7.09
N LEU A 41 -1.51 -9.71 -5.83
CA LEU A 41 -1.13 -10.98 -5.23
C LEU A 41 -2.40 -11.73 -4.82
N VAL A 42 -2.50 -12.99 -5.22
CA VAL A 42 -3.53 -13.91 -4.76
C VAL A 42 -2.91 -15.17 -4.22
N HIS A 43 -3.58 -15.81 -3.27
CA HIS A 43 -3.28 -17.17 -2.85
C HIS A 43 -4.40 -18.10 -3.31
N SER A 44 -4.02 -19.26 -3.82
CA SER A 44 -4.96 -20.29 -4.25
C SER A 44 -4.33 -21.66 -4.11
N GLY A 45 -4.99 -22.54 -3.35
CA GLY A 45 -4.45 -23.86 -3.06
C GLY A 45 -3.25 -23.75 -2.12
N ASP A 46 -2.08 -24.14 -2.58
CA ASP A 46 -0.85 -24.17 -1.78
C ASP A 46 0.19 -23.12 -2.21
N SER A 47 -0.20 -22.14 -3.04
CA SER A 47 0.77 -21.22 -3.64
C SER A 47 0.21 -19.82 -3.92
N TYR A 48 1.14 -18.86 -3.97
CA TYR A 48 0.87 -17.50 -4.38
C TYR A 48 1.03 -17.30 -5.89
N HIS A 49 0.24 -16.40 -6.44
CA HIS A 49 0.29 -15.98 -7.84
C HIS A 49 0.09 -14.47 -7.93
N TYR A 50 0.70 -13.84 -8.92
CA TYR A 50 0.29 -12.50 -9.34
C TYR A 50 -0.60 -12.59 -10.55
N ILE A 51 -1.67 -11.82 -10.52
CA ILE A 51 -2.70 -11.81 -11.55
C ILE A 51 -2.83 -10.42 -12.15
N ASP A 52 -3.17 -10.36 -13.43
CA ASP A 52 -3.55 -9.12 -14.08
C ASP A 52 -5.03 -8.76 -13.80
N SER A 53 -5.46 -7.58 -14.25
CA SER A 53 -6.82 -7.08 -14.08
C SER A 53 -7.91 -7.92 -14.79
N ASN A 54 -7.53 -8.81 -15.70
CA ASN A 54 -8.46 -9.76 -16.33
C ASN A 54 -8.57 -11.06 -15.55
N GLY A 55 -7.82 -11.22 -14.46
CA GLY A 55 -7.68 -12.48 -13.76
C GLY A 55 -6.94 -13.50 -14.60
N THR A 56 -5.85 -13.12 -15.25
CA THR A 56 -4.89 -14.07 -15.83
C THR A 56 -3.68 -14.15 -14.91
N ILE A 57 -3.19 -15.37 -14.62
CA ILE A 57 -1.94 -15.53 -13.88
C ILE A 57 -0.80 -14.96 -14.74
N ALA A 58 -0.23 -13.85 -14.29
CA ALA A 58 0.90 -13.19 -14.91
C ALA A 58 2.23 -13.73 -14.38
N ILE A 59 2.28 -14.07 -13.08
CA ILE A 59 3.47 -14.62 -12.43
C ILE A 59 3.04 -15.73 -11.48
N THR A 60 3.67 -16.90 -11.61
CA THR A 60 3.58 -17.95 -10.60
C THR A 60 4.73 -17.79 -9.64
N VAL A 61 4.43 -17.66 -8.34
CA VAL A 61 5.47 -17.54 -7.31
C VAL A 61 6.02 -18.93 -7.01
N ASP A 62 7.34 -19.04 -6.83
CA ASP A 62 7.98 -20.30 -6.45
C ASP A 62 7.36 -20.83 -5.14
N PRO A 63 6.91 -22.11 -5.06
CA PRO A 63 6.33 -22.69 -3.85
C PRO A 63 7.26 -22.67 -2.62
N ALA A 64 8.56 -22.44 -2.78
CA ALA A 64 9.49 -22.20 -1.67
C ALA A 64 9.32 -20.84 -0.99
N ILE A 65 8.55 -19.91 -1.58
CA ILE A 65 8.25 -18.59 -1.03
C ILE A 65 7.00 -18.67 -0.16
N ASP A 66 7.20 -18.49 1.15
CA ASP A 66 6.15 -18.58 2.18
C ASP A 66 5.14 -17.43 2.10
N ALA A 67 5.57 -16.26 1.61
CA ALA A 67 4.74 -15.08 1.43
C ALA A 67 5.41 -14.08 0.46
N ALA A 68 4.61 -13.29 -0.23
CA ALA A 68 5.09 -12.20 -1.08
C ALA A 68 4.35 -10.88 -0.80
N GLY A 69 4.94 -9.76 -1.21
CA GLY A 69 4.34 -8.42 -1.11
C GLY A 69 3.74 -7.93 -2.43
N ALA A 70 3.10 -6.76 -2.42
CA ALA A 70 2.76 -6.04 -3.65
C ALA A 70 4.03 -5.61 -4.41
N PHE A 71 3.91 -5.43 -5.72
CA PHE A 71 4.99 -4.84 -6.50
C PHE A 71 5.11 -3.35 -6.22
N SER A 72 6.36 -2.88 -6.07
CA SER A 72 6.74 -1.47 -5.99
C SER A 72 8.09 -1.31 -6.70
N GLU A 73 8.15 -0.36 -7.63
CA GLU A 73 9.30 -0.11 -8.50
C GLU A 73 9.78 -1.38 -9.24
N GLY A 74 8.83 -2.22 -9.67
CA GLY A 74 9.11 -3.45 -10.42
C GLY A 74 9.64 -4.62 -9.60
N MET A 75 9.67 -4.50 -8.27
CA MET A 75 10.15 -5.54 -7.35
C MET A 75 9.10 -5.83 -6.27
N ALA A 76 9.06 -7.07 -5.77
CA ALA A 76 8.21 -7.44 -4.64
C ALA A 76 9.00 -8.16 -3.56
N LEU A 77 8.65 -7.91 -2.29
CA LEU A 77 9.19 -8.65 -1.16
C LEU A 77 8.85 -10.14 -1.29
N ALA A 78 9.79 -11.01 -0.98
CA ALA A 78 9.58 -12.45 -0.90
C ALA A 78 10.15 -13.00 0.40
N LYS A 79 9.33 -13.73 1.15
CA LYS A 79 9.71 -14.33 2.43
C LYS A 79 9.96 -15.82 2.25
N VAL A 80 11.11 -16.30 2.71
CA VAL A 80 11.50 -17.71 2.71
C VAL A 80 12.13 -18.03 4.05
N ASN A 81 11.62 -19.03 4.77
CA ASN A 81 12.16 -19.48 6.07
C ASN A 81 12.39 -18.33 7.07
N GLN A 82 11.42 -17.43 7.20
CA GLN A 82 11.45 -16.24 8.08
C GLN A 82 12.39 -15.10 7.67
N VAL A 83 13.12 -15.22 6.57
CA VAL A 83 13.95 -14.12 6.03
C VAL A 83 13.37 -13.60 4.72
N TYR A 84 13.68 -12.34 4.42
CA TYR A 84 13.19 -11.61 3.27
C TYR A 84 14.29 -11.46 2.22
N GLY A 85 13.86 -11.57 0.97
CA GLY A 85 14.56 -11.20 -0.25
C GLY A 85 13.57 -10.51 -1.18
N PHE A 86 13.87 -10.50 -2.49
CA PHE A 86 13.02 -9.85 -3.49
C PHE A 86 12.92 -10.68 -4.76
N ILE A 87 11.74 -10.62 -5.39
CA ILE A 87 11.48 -11.16 -6.72
C ILE A 87 11.27 -10.03 -7.73
N ASP A 88 11.66 -10.28 -8.99
CA ASP A 88 11.34 -9.41 -10.13
C ASP A 88 9.97 -9.75 -10.75
N ARG A 89 9.57 -8.99 -11.77
CA ARG A 89 8.32 -9.21 -12.54
C ARG A 89 8.27 -10.51 -13.36
N THR A 90 9.32 -11.33 -13.33
CA THR A 90 9.29 -12.70 -13.87
C THR A 90 9.02 -13.74 -12.80
N GLY A 91 8.95 -13.34 -11.53
CA GLY A 91 8.80 -14.22 -10.36
C GLY A 91 10.12 -14.79 -9.85
N ARG A 92 11.25 -14.38 -10.43
CA ARG A 92 12.57 -14.89 -10.04
C ARG A 92 13.12 -14.12 -8.86
N LEU A 93 13.68 -14.83 -7.88
CA LEU A 93 14.47 -14.24 -6.79
C LEU A 93 15.71 -13.53 -7.36
N THR A 94 15.71 -12.21 -7.32
CA THR A 94 16.83 -11.35 -7.73
C THR A 94 17.69 -10.95 -6.53
N VAL A 95 17.08 -10.82 -5.36
CA VAL A 95 17.79 -10.66 -4.08
C VAL A 95 17.50 -11.88 -3.23
N ALA A 96 18.54 -12.67 -2.95
CA ALA A 96 18.41 -13.88 -2.16
C ALA A 96 17.86 -13.58 -0.75
N PRO A 97 16.93 -14.40 -0.22
CA PRO A 97 16.40 -14.22 1.12
C PRO A 97 17.49 -14.33 2.18
N GLN A 98 17.75 -13.24 2.89
CA GLN A 98 18.80 -13.16 3.92
C GLN A 98 18.54 -12.10 5.00
N TYR A 99 17.55 -11.23 4.80
CA TYR A 99 17.27 -10.11 5.69
C TYR A 99 16.17 -10.48 6.70
N LEU A 100 16.30 -10.02 7.95
CA LEU A 100 15.29 -10.28 8.98
C LEU A 100 13.98 -9.51 8.73
N SER A 101 14.09 -8.36 8.05
CA SER A 101 12.98 -7.57 7.56
C SER A 101 13.46 -6.71 6.39
N ALA A 102 12.53 -6.33 5.51
CA ALA A 102 12.79 -5.37 4.46
C ALA A 102 11.53 -4.55 4.14
N THR A 103 11.71 -3.33 3.65
CA THR A 103 10.61 -2.51 3.11
C THR A 103 10.46 -2.75 1.60
N PRO A 104 9.33 -2.36 0.99
CA PRO A 104 9.26 -2.19 -0.46
C PRO A 104 10.36 -1.25 -0.98
N PHE A 105 10.68 -1.37 -2.27
CA PHE A 105 11.52 -0.39 -2.94
C PHE A 105 10.75 0.93 -3.10
N SER A 106 11.41 2.02 -2.74
CA SER A 106 10.92 3.38 -2.94
C SER A 106 12.11 4.31 -3.18
N ASN A 107 12.02 5.14 -4.22
CA ASN A 107 13.11 5.98 -4.72
C ASN A 107 14.40 5.18 -5.00
N GLY A 108 14.24 3.97 -5.55
CA GLY A 108 15.32 3.08 -5.99
C GLY A 108 16.08 2.38 -4.86
N LEU A 109 15.64 2.47 -3.61
CA LEU A 109 16.27 1.80 -2.47
C LEU A 109 15.23 1.09 -1.61
N ALA A 110 15.63 -0.01 -0.97
CA ALA A 110 14.84 -0.69 0.05
C ALA A 110 15.62 -0.75 1.37
N ALA A 111 14.96 -0.42 2.48
CA ALA A 111 15.55 -0.60 3.79
C ALA A 111 15.57 -2.09 4.12
N VAL A 112 16.71 -2.60 4.58
CA VAL A 112 16.89 -4.01 4.97
C VAL A 112 17.50 -4.12 6.35
N ARG A 113 17.15 -5.16 7.09
CA ARG A 113 17.66 -5.39 8.45
C ARG A 113 18.53 -6.64 8.52
N THR A 114 19.75 -6.48 9.02
CA THR A 114 20.68 -7.56 9.36
C THR A 114 20.98 -7.53 10.86
N GLY A 115 20.61 -8.60 11.56
CA GLY A 115 20.71 -8.64 13.02
C GLY A 115 19.91 -7.50 13.69
N THR A 116 20.61 -6.62 14.40
CA THR A 116 19.98 -5.50 15.13
C THR A 116 19.96 -4.19 14.36
N LYS A 117 20.63 -4.09 13.21
CA LYS A 117 20.80 -2.85 12.46
C LYS A 117 20.16 -2.92 11.08
N SER A 118 19.79 -1.75 10.58
CA SER A 118 19.21 -1.53 9.26
C SER A 118 20.16 -0.73 8.38
N GLY A 119 20.18 -1.08 7.10
CA GLY A 119 20.87 -0.41 6.01
C GLY A 119 19.96 -0.37 4.77
N TYR A 120 20.53 -0.10 3.59
CA TYR A 120 19.76 0.00 2.36
C TYR A 120 20.45 -0.73 1.21
N ILE A 121 19.64 -1.36 0.37
CA ILE A 121 20.09 -2.02 -0.87
C ILE A 121 19.49 -1.35 -2.10
N ASP A 122 20.19 -1.51 -3.23
CA ASP A 122 19.66 -1.24 -4.56
C ASP A 122 18.85 -2.44 -5.12
N PRO A 123 18.22 -2.31 -6.31
CA PRO A 123 17.47 -3.40 -6.93
C PRO A 123 18.30 -4.62 -7.34
N ASN A 124 19.63 -4.49 -7.43
CA ASN A 124 20.54 -5.62 -7.67
C ASN A 124 20.87 -6.37 -6.36
N GLY A 125 20.42 -5.86 -5.21
CA GLY A 125 20.71 -6.41 -3.89
C GLY A 125 22.04 -5.94 -3.32
N GLU A 126 22.71 -4.98 -3.95
CA GLU A 126 23.97 -4.42 -3.47
C GLU A 126 23.70 -3.44 -2.32
N LEU A 127 24.50 -3.52 -1.25
CA LEU A 127 24.43 -2.58 -0.14
C LEU A 127 24.89 -1.20 -0.61
N VAL A 128 23.98 -0.23 -0.59
CA VAL A 128 24.27 1.19 -0.86
C VAL A 128 24.60 1.91 0.43
N ILE A 129 23.91 1.54 1.52
CA ILE A 129 24.15 2.08 2.86
C ILE A 129 24.32 0.91 3.81
N GLU A 130 25.51 0.81 4.41
CA GLU A 130 25.83 -0.26 5.35
C GLU A 130 24.90 -0.26 6.58
N PRO A 131 24.53 -1.45 7.10
CA PRO A 131 23.67 -1.55 8.28
C PRO A 131 24.28 -0.87 9.51
N GLN A 132 23.68 0.25 9.92
CA GLN A 132 24.18 1.07 11.03
C GLN A 132 23.07 1.71 11.88
N PHE A 133 21.85 1.78 11.35
CA PHE A 133 20.70 2.39 12.02
C PHE A 133 19.95 1.36 12.88
N ASP A 134 19.37 1.77 14.01
CA ASP A 134 18.54 0.88 14.82
C ASP A 134 17.24 0.49 14.08
N LEU A 135 16.70 1.44 13.32
CA LEU A 135 15.55 1.31 12.42
C LEU A 135 15.74 2.27 11.23
N ALA A 136 15.13 1.92 10.11
CA ALA A 136 15.18 2.68 8.87
C ALA A 136 13.83 2.53 8.14
N SER A 137 13.26 3.64 7.68
CA SER A 137 12.04 3.66 6.86
C SER A 137 12.36 3.67 5.37
N GLU A 138 11.33 3.56 4.53
CA GLU A 138 11.39 3.88 3.11
C GLU A 138 11.79 5.33 2.88
N PHE A 139 12.29 5.61 1.67
CA PHE A 139 12.53 6.97 1.20
C PHE A 139 11.22 7.59 0.71
N PHE A 140 10.92 8.80 1.17
CA PHE A 140 9.86 9.65 0.65
C PHE A 140 10.44 11.06 0.45
N GLU A 141 10.16 11.68 -0.70
CA GLU A 141 10.72 12.99 -1.05
C GLU A 141 12.25 13.05 -0.86
N GLU A 142 12.98 12.02 -1.28
CA GLU A 142 14.45 11.92 -1.15
C GLU A 142 14.98 11.91 0.31
N ARG A 143 14.13 11.58 1.29
CA ARG A 143 14.50 11.43 2.71
C ARG A 143 13.97 10.14 3.29
N ALA A 144 14.75 9.51 4.16
CA ALA A 144 14.28 8.39 4.97
C ALA A 144 14.48 8.70 6.45
N ALA A 145 13.48 8.36 7.26
CA ALA A 145 13.58 8.44 8.71
C ALA A 145 14.44 7.27 9.21
N VAL A 146 15.42 7.58 10.05
CA VAL A 146 16.28 6.59 10.69
C VAL A 146 16.33 6.82 12.19
N ARG A 147 16.42 5.73 12.95
CA ARG A 147 16.61 5.77 14.39
C ARG A 147 18.06 5.44 14.74
N ILE A 148 18.69 6.31 15.52
CA ILE A 148 20.04 6.12 16.05
C ILE A 148 20.01 6.41 17.55
N ASP A 149 20.47 5.45 18.35
CA ASP A 149 20.54 5.54 19.82
C ASP A 149 19.21 5.98 20.45
N GLY A 150 18.10 5.47 19.91
CA GLY A 150 16.75 5.73 20.39
C GLY A 150 16.11 7.05 19.94
N LYS A 151 16.78 7.87 19.12
CA LYS A 151 16.23 9.12 18.55
C LYS A 151 16.11 9.05 17.04
N TYR A 152 15.12 9.74 16.50
CA TYR A 152 14.86 9.82 15.07
C TYR A 152 15.49 11.06 14.46
N GLY A 153 16.05 10.88 13.27
CA GLY A 153 16.54 11.90 12.35
C GLY A 153 16.27 11.44 10.91
N TYR A 154 16.88 12.12 9.94
CA TYR A 154 16.69 11.81 8.52
C TYR A 154 18.02 11.73 7.78
N ILE A 155 18.09 10.80 6.83
CA ILE A 155 19.19 10.67 5.90
C ILE A 155 18.77 11.04 4.47
N ASP A 156 19.74 11.41 3.66
CA ASP A 156 19.60 11.39 2.21
C ASP A 156 19.88 9.99 1.63
N ARG A 157 19.77 9.85 0.31
CA ARG A 157 19.96 8.58 -0.41
C ARG A 157 21.40 8.08 -0.44
N THR A 158 22.37 8.91 -0.06
CA THR A 158 23.77 8.48 0.13
C THR A 158 24.01 7.89 1.51
N GLY A 159 23.03 8.01 2.42
CA GLY A 159 23.14 7.63 3.83
C GLY A 159 23.72 8.73 4.71
N ALA A 160 23.99 9.92 4.15
CA ALA A 160 24.44 11.05 4.94
C ALA A 160 23.29 11.58 5.81
N ILE A 161 23.60 11.89 7.08
CA ILE A 161 22.65 12.51 8.01
C ILE A 161 22.29 13.90 7.50
N ALA A 162 21.06 14.05 6.98
CA ALA A 162 20.51 15.32 6.54
C ALA A 162 19.92 16.11 7.71
N ILE A 163 19.26 15.42 8.64
CA ILE A 163 18.69 16.00 9.87
C ILE A 163 19.16 15.14 11.05
N PRO A 164 19.95 15.70 11.98
CA PRO A 164 20.48 14.93 13.10
C PRO A 164 19.40 14.24 13.94
N PRO A 165 19.66 13.02 14.46
CA PRO A 165 18.75 12.35 15.38
C PRO A 165 18.51 13.18 16.64
N GLN A 166 17.26 13.60 16.84
CA GLN A 166 16.87 14.42 17.98
C GLN A 166 15.40 14.23 18.41
N PHE A 167 14.56 13.64 17.55
CA PHE A 167 13.14 13.48 17.78
C PHE A 167 12.82 12.17 18.51
N ASP A 168 11.76 12.18 19.31
CA ASP A 168 11.26 10.99 20.01
C ASP A 168 10.59 10.00 19.06
N ASP A 169 9.95 10.53 18.01
CA ASP A 169 9.19 9.79 17.00
C ASP A 169 9.03 10.66 15.74
N THR A 170 8.70 10.05 14.61
CA THR A 170 8.58 10.78 13.34
C THR A 170 7.78 10.05 12.26
N TRP A 171 7.17 10.81 11.36
CA TRP A 171 6.59 10.32 10.10
C TRP A 171 7.51 10.63 8.92
N GLU A 172 7.21 10.05 7.76
CA GLU A 172 7.84 10.39 6.49
C GLU A 172 7.58 11.84 6.06
N PHE A 173 8.43 12.35 5.16
CA PHE A 173 8.17 13.62 4.49
C PHE A 173 7.01 13.46 3.50
N SER A 174 6.11 14.45 3.52
CA SER A 174 5.02 14.58 2.57
C SER A 174 4.67 16.06 2.42
N GLU A 175 4.59 16.54 1.18
CA GLU A 175 4.33 17.94 0.85
C GLU A 175 5.38 18.89 1.44
N GLY A 176 6.63 18.44 1.54
CA GLY A 176 7.77 19.20 2.06
C GLY A 176 7.83 19.34 3.59
N LEU A 177 6.91 18.70 4.32
CA LEU A 177 6.86 18.70 5.79
C LEU A 177 6.91 17.27 6.34
N ALA A 178 7.47 17.12 7.54
CA ALA A 178 7.39 15.86 8.28
C ALA A 178 6.92 16.11 9.71
N ALA A 179 5.97 15.30 10.17
CA ALA A 179 5.51 15.33 11.56
C ALA A 179 6.57 14.70 12.46
N VAL A 180 7.01 15.43 13.48
CA VAL A 180 8.01 15.01 14.46
C VAL A 180 7.45 15.12 15.87
N ARG A 181 7.88 14.22 16.76
CA ARG A 181 7.53 14.27 18.18
C ARG A 181 8.71 14.73 19.02
N LEU A 182 8.47 15.70 19.88
CA LEU A 182 9.43 16.23 20.83
C LEU A 182 8.78 16.46 22.19
N ASN A 183 9.35 15.87 23.24
CA ASN A 183 8.86 15.99 24.63
C ASN A 183 7.38 15.61 24.75
N GLY A 184 6.98 14.56 24.02
CA GLY A 184 5.62 14.03 24.07
C GLY A 184 4.61 14.72 23.16
N LYS A 185 4.93 15.88 22.56
CA LYS A 185 4.05 16.64 21.64
C LYS A 185 4.53 16.57 20.20
N TRP A 186 3.58 16.65 19.27
CA TRP A 186 3.82 16.62 17.83
C TRP A 186 3.81 18.04 17.23
N GLY A 187 4.76 18.28 16.34
CA GLY A 187 4.87 19.45 15.47
C GLY A 187 5.39 19.02 14.09
N TYR A 188 5.82 19.97 13.26
CA TYR A 188 6.27 19.69 11.91
C TYR A 188 7.56 20.41 11.58
N ILE A 189 8.46 19.71 10.91
CA ILE A 189 9.71 20.27 10.39
C ILE A 189 9.67 20.40 8.88
N ASN A 190 10.45 21.35 8.36
CA ASN A 190 10.75 21.45 6.94
C ASN A 190 11.92 20.53 6.54
N PHE A 191 12.26 20.55 5.26
CA PHE A 191 13.34 19.74 4.67
C PHE A 191 14.76 20.02 5.23
N ASN A 192 14.97 21.18 5.85
CA ASN A 192 16.22 21.55 6.53
C ASN A 192 16.25 21.10 8.00
N GLY A 193 15.16 20.50 8.51
CA GLY A 193 15.02 20.12 9.91
C GLY A 193 14.61 21.27 10.85
N GLU A 194 14.22 22.41 10.30
CA GLU A 194 13.73 23.56 11.07
C GLU A 194 12.25 23.38 11.40
N MET A 195 11.83 23.75 12.61
CA MET A 195 10.42 23.68 13.00
C MET A 195 9.58 24.66 12.16
N ALA A 196 8.76 24.13 11.26
CA ALA A 196 7.75 24.88 10.53
C ALA A 196 6.51 25.12 11.40
N ILE A 197 6.12 24.13 12.21
CA ILE A 197 5.00 24.20 13.14
C ILE A 197 5.48 23.68 14.49
N ALA A 198 5.47 24.54 15.51
CA ALA A 198 5.96 24.18 16.84
C ALA A 198 5.18 23.00 17.46
N PRO A 199 5.81 22.12 18.26
CA PRO A 199 5.12 20.97 18.81
C PRO A 199 4.07 21.39 19.84
N ASN A 200 2.82 21.07 19.57
CA ASN A 200 1.69 21.42 20.46
C ASN A 200 0.60 20.32 20.52
N TRP A 201 0.63 19.35 19.60
CA TRP A 201 -0.42 18.36 19.43
C TRP A 201 -0.13 17.05 20.19
N ASP A 202 -1.16 16.38 20.68
CA ASP A 202 -1.06 15.06 21.31
C ASP A 202 -0.95 13.90 20.29
N GLY A 203 -1.23 14.20 19.03
CA GLY A 203 -1.10 13.29 17.88
C GLY A 203 -1.07 14.09 16.58
N ALA A 204 -0.41 13.55 15.57
CA ALA A 204 -0.30 14.15 14.25
C ALA A 204 -0.07 13.05 13.20
N PHE A 205 -0.53 13.29 11.99
CA PHE A 205 -0.15 12.53 10.79
C PHE A 205 0.50 13.46 9.76
N LYS A 206 1.01 12.88 8.67
CA LYS A 206 1.59 13.62 7.54
C LYS A 206 0.56 14.54 6.86
N PHE A 207 1.07 15.49 6.08
CA PHE A 207 0.24 16.31 5.21
C PHE A 207 -0.19 15.52 3.98
N VAL A 208 -1.48 15.58 3.67
CA VAL A 208 -2.11 15.05 2.44
C VAL A 208 -3.14 16.07 1.96
N GLY A 209 -2.99 16.55 0.73
CA GLY A 209 -3.88 17.56 0.15
C GLY A 209 -3.83 18.90 0.88
N ASN A 210 -2.65 19.35 1.31
CA ASN A 210 -2.42 20.55 2.13
C ASN A 210 -3.15 20.53 3.49
N ARG A 211 -3.43 19.36 4.05
CA ARG A 211 -4.03 19.22 5.37
C ARG A 211 -3.37 18.10 6.13
N ALA A 212 -3.18 18.29 7.43
CA ALA A 212 -2.78 17.22 8.31
C ALA A 212 -3.80 17.10 9.45
N ARG A 213 -4.18 15.86 9.75
CA ARG A 213 -4.99 15.58 10.94
C ARG A 213 -4.10 15.64 12.18
N VAL A 214 -4.59 16.36 13.18
CA VAL A 214 -3.92 16.57 14.47
C VAL A 214 -4.88 16.28 15.62
N ARG A 215 -4.33 15.88 16.75
CA ARG A 215 -5.09 15.50 17.94
C ARG A 215 -4.77 16.41 19.11
N SER A 216 -5.79 16.87 19.81
CA SER A 216 -5.68 17.54 21.11
C SER A 216 -6.53 16.78 22.12
N GLY A 217 -5.91 16.32 23.21
CA GLY A 217 -6.54 15.33 24.10
C GLY A 217 -6.89 14.06 23.33
N ASN A 218 -8.19 13.72 23.29
CA ASN A 218 -8.70 12.55 22.56
C ASN A 218 -9.42 12.91 21.27
N GLN A 219 -9.43 14.18 20.87
CA GLN A 219 -10.20 14.64 19.72
C GLN A 219 -9.29 15.01 18.56
N TRP A 220 -9.73 14.69 17.35
CA TRP A 220 -9.05 14.93 16.08
C TRP A 220 -9.68 16.10 15.34
N GLY A 221 -8.83 16.89 14.69
CA GLY A 221 -9.15 18.00 13.80
C GLY A 221 -8.08 18.12 12.72
N TYR A 222 -8.02 19.26 12.04
CA TYR A 222 -7.14 19.47 10.90
C TYR A 222 -6.46 20.83 10.93
N ILE A 223 -5.22 20.87 10.48
CA ILE A 223 -4.43 22.09 10.26
C ILE A 223 -4.01 22.21 8.79
N ASP A 224 -3.75 23.44 8.37
CA ASP A 224 -3.06 23.73 7.10
C ASP A 224 -1.52 23.70 7.29
N PRO A 225 -0.72 23.83 6.20
CA PRO A 225 0.74 23.78 6.29
C PRO A 225 1.38 24.95 7.04
N THR A 226 0.61 25.99 7.39
CA THR A 226 1.09 27.09 8.26
C THR A 226 0.92 26.74 9.74
N GLY A 227 0.22 25.64 10.04
CA GLY A 227 -0.16 25.24 11.40
C GLY A 227 -1.47 25.87 11.88
N THR A 228 -2.20 26.56 10.99
CA THR A 228 -3.50 27.15 11.34
C THR A 228 -4.56 26.05 11.37
N GLU A 229 -5.34 26.00 12.45
CA GLU A 229 -6.51 25.12 12.54
C GLU A 229 -7.51 25.46 11.44
N THR A 230 -7.77 24.50 10.55
CA THR A 230 -8.83 24.60 9.53
C THR A 230 -10.12 23.97 10.03
N ILE A 231 -10.03 22.95 10.86
CA ILE A 231 -11.14 22.30 11.55
C ILE A 231 -10.66 21.98 12.97
N SER A 232 -11.29 22.58 13.98
CA SER A 232 -10.87 22.38 15.36
C SER A 232 -11.02 20.92 15.81
N PRO A 233 -10.17 20.42 16.72
CA PRO A 233 -10.27 19.05 17.18
C PRO A 233 -11.57 18.77 17.94
N THR A 234 -12.48 18.04 17.29
CA THR A 234 -13.81 17.70 17.87
C THR A 234 -14.25 16.27 17.62
N TYR A 235 -13.64 15.56 16.66
CA TYR A 235 -14.04 14.20 16.29
C TYR A 235 -13.30 13.15 17.13
N ASP A 236 -13.93 12.01 17.41
CA ASP A 236 -13.29 10.93 18.16
C ASP A 236 -12.17 10.27 17.34
N PHE A 237 -12.31 10.30 16.01
CA PHE A 237 -11.26 9.97 15.05
C PHE A 237 -11.49 10.70 13.72
N ALA A 238 -10.41 10.90 12.96
CA ALA A 238 -10.46 11.52 11.65
C ALA A 238 -9.44 10.84 10.71
N SER A 239 -9.84 10.57 9.48
CA SER A 239 -8.97 10.06 8.41
C SER A 239 -8.43 11.17 7.53
N ASP A 240 -7.57 10.83 6.56
CA ASP A 240 -7.04 11.82 5.63
C ASP A 240 -8.12 12.19 4.58
N PHE A 241 -7.99 13.37 3.96
CA PHE A 241 -8.92 13.78 2.91
C PHE A 241 -8.61 13.03 1.62
N SER A 242 -9.63 12.39 1.04
CA SER A 242 -9.58 11.82 -0.31
C SER A 242 -10.88 12.15 -1.05
N GLY A 243 -10.78 12.57 -2.32
CA GLY A 243 -11.95 12.99 -3.10
C GLY A 243 -12.71 14.18 -2.47
N ASN A 244 -12.00 15.08 -1.77
CA ASN A 244 -12.56 16.20 -0.99
C ASN A 244 -13.45 15.78 0.20
N LEU A 245 -13.40 14.52 0.63
CA LEU A 245 -14.09 14.05 1.83
C LEU A 245 -13.10 13.38 2.77
N ALA A 246 -13.36 13.48 4.06
CA ALA A 246 -12.63 12.71 5.06
C ALA A 246 -13.61 11.94 5.95
N ALA A 247 -13.33 10.66 6.18
CA ALA A 247 -14.09 9.87 7.13
C ALA A 247 -13.80 10.37 8.56
N VAL A 248 -14.85 10.60 9.35
CA VAL A 248 -14.74 11.00 10.75
C VAL A 248 -15.64 10.14 11.63
N MET A 249 -15.17 9.88 12.85
CA MET A 249 -15.91 9.16 13.86
C MET A 249 -16.51 10.14 14.88
N ILE A 250 -17.83 10.00 15.09
CA ILE A 250 -18.60 10.76 16.07
C ILE A 250 -19.33 9.75 16.96
N GLY A 251 -18.98 9.73 18.24
CA GLY A 251 -19.33 8.65 19.15
C GLY A 251 -18.70 7.33 18.69
N ASN A 252 -19.53 6.44 18.16
CA ASN A 252 -19.11 5.13 17.65
C ASN A 252 -19.54 4.90 16.20
N LYS A 253 -19.88 5.98 15.48
CA LYS A 253 -20.37 5.90 14.11
C LYS A 253 -19.53 6.77 13.20
N TRP A 254 -19.35 6.29 11.98
CA TRP A 254 -18.59 6.95 10.94
C TRP A 254 -19.50 7.69 9.97
N GLY A 255 -19.06 8.89 9.59
CA GLY A 255 -19.63 9.72 8.53
C GLY A 255 -18.50 10.42 7.77
N TYR A 256 -18.84 11.37 6.91
CA TYR A 256 -17.85 12.08 6.10
C TYR A 256 -18.07 13.58 6.14
N ILE A 257 -16.97 14.31 6.28
CA ILE A 257 -16.94 15.76 6.28
C ILE A 257 -16.31 16.32 5.01
N THR A 258 -16.73 17.52 4.64
CA THR A 258 -16.10 18.35 3.61
C THR A 258 -14.89 19.12 4.16
N PRO A 259 -14.07 19.77 3.31
CA PRO A 259 -12.85 20.45 3.74
C PRO A 259 -13.09 21.68 4.65
N ASP A 260 -14.30 22.21 4.68
CA ASP A 260 -14.76 23.24 5.63
C ASP A 260 -15.22 22.66 6.98
N GLY A 261 -15.23 21.33 7.13
CA GLY A 261 -15.66 20.63 8.35
C GLY A 261 -17.16 20.34 8.43
N GLU A 262 -17.93 20.63 7.38
CA GLU A 262 -19.37 20.32 7.37
C GLU A 262 -19.60 18.80 7.21
N LEU A 263 -20.52 18.24 7.99
CA LEU A 263 -20.88 16.83 7.88
C LEU A 263 -21.76 16.60 6.65
N LYS A 264 -21.14 16.22 5.52
CA LYS A 264 -21.83 15.94 4.26
C LYS A 264 -22.58 14.60 4.28
N ILE A 265 -21.95 13.55 4.80
CA ILE A 265 -22.56 12.23 4.94
C ILE A 265 -22.72 11.94 6.44
N PRO A 266 -23.97 11.79 6.94
CA PRO A 266 -24.23 11.62 8.37
C PRO A 266 -23.50 10.43 9.00
N ALA A 267 -23.02 10.62 10.24
CA ALA A 267 -22.33 9.57 10.98
C ALA A 267 -23.28 8.46 11.43
N THR A 268 -23.43 7.43 10.58
CA THR A 268 -24.38 6.33 10.78
C THR A 268 -23.77 4.94 10.53
N PHE A 269 -22.58 4.89 9.95
CA PHE A 269 -21.90 3.64 9.58
C PHE A 269 -21.11 3.05 10.74
N ASP A 270 -20.95 1.72 10.75
CA ASP A 270 -20.14 1.01 11.74
C ASP A 270 -18.64 1.12 11.46
N LEU A 271 -18.27 1.30 10.19
CA LEU A 271 -16.91 1.56 9.72
C LEU A 271 -16.98 2.32 8.39
N ALA A 272 -16.02 3.21 8.13
CA ALA A 272 -15.84 3.89 6.85
C ALA A 272 -14.35 3.96 6.50
N SER A 273 -14.01 3.63 5.26
CA SER A 273 -12.67 3.86 4.70
C SER A 273 -12.57 5.25 4.08
N ASP A 274 -11.36 5.62 3.68
CA ASP A 274 -11.18 6.76 2.78
C ASP A 274 -11.78 6.45 1.40
N PHE A 275 -12.12 7.50 0.65
CA PHE A 275 -12.51 7.34 -0.75
C PHE A 275 -11.29 6.92 -1.57
N SER A 276 -11.47 5.96 -2.47
CA SER A 276 -10.51 5.62 -3.52
C SER A 276 -11.26 5.41 -4.82
N GLU A 277 -10.77 6.02 -5.90
CA GLU A 277 -11.40 5.96 -7.23
C GLU A 277 -12.91 6.34 -7.24
N GLY A 278 -13.31 7.22 -6.32
CA GLY A 278 -14.68 7.73 -6.21
C GLY A 278 -15.63 6.89 -5.34
N LEU A 279 -15.15 5.78 -4.75
CA LEU A 279 -15.93 4.92 -3.87
C LEU A 279 -15.26 4.74 -2.50
N ALA A 280 -16.04 4.54 -1.45
CA ALA A 280 -15.52 4.23 -0.12
C ALA A 280 -16.15 2.95 0.44
N ALA A 281 -15.30 2.03 0.91
CA ALA A 281 -15.73 0.83 1.60
C ALA A 281 -16.36 1.20 2.94
N THR A 282 -17.63 0.87 3.11
CA THR A 282 -18.42 1.32 4.26
C THR A 282 -19.22 0.15 4.84
N LYS A 283 -19.12 -0.04 6.14
CA LYS A 283 -19.76 -1.14 6.87
C LYS A 283 -21.05 -0.69 7.53
N GLN A 284 -22.10 -1.49 7.33
CA GLN A 284 -23.37 -1.33 8.03
C GLN A 284 -23.87 -2.69 8.52
N GLY A 285 -24.00 -2.83 9.84
CA GLY A 285 -24.22 -4.11 10.48
C GLY A 285 -22.99 -5.02 10.33
N GLN A 286 -23.22 -6.24 9.86
CA GLN A 286 -22.15 -7.23 9.70
C GLN A 286 -21.41 -7.14 8.36
N TYR A 287 -22.00 -6.47 7.36
CA TYR A 287 -21.50 -6.48 5.99
C TYR A 287 -20.98 -5.12 5.53
N THR A 288 -20.09 -5.17 4.55
CA THR A 288 -19.45 -4.02 3.91
C THR A 288 -19.96 -3.89 2.48
N GLY A 289 -20.19 -2.66 2.07
CA GLY A 289 -20.52 -2.26 0.69
C GLY A 289 -19.69 -1.05 0.29
N PHE A 290 -20.10 -0.38 -0.78
CA PHE A 290 -19.42 0.82 -1.29
C PHE A 290 -20.41 1.95 -1.54
N ILE A 291 -20.06 3.14 -1.05
CA ILE A 291 -20.82 4.37 -1.29
C ILE A 291 -20.09 5.29 -2.25
N ASN A 292 -20.83 6.13 -2.97
CA ASN A 292 -20.29 7.27 -3.73
C ASN A 292 -20.08 8.50 -2.82
N THR A 293 -19.60 9.60 -3.41
CA THR A 293 -19.33 10.87 -2.72
C THR A 293 -20.58 11.62 -2.24
N GLU A 294 -21.76 11.15 -2.63
CA GLU A 294 -23.07 11.63 -2.20
C GLU A 294 -23.60 10.82 -1.01
N GLY A 295 -22.91 9.73 -0.63
CA GLY A 295 -23.32 8.82 0.45
C GLY A 295 -24.34 7.77 0.01
N GLU A 296 -24.56 7.62 -1.29
CA GLU A 296 -25.47 6.63 -1.86
C GLU A 296 -24.73 5.31 -2.07
N TRP A 297 -25.39 4.19 -1.72
CA TRP A 297 -24.85 2.86 -1.99
C TRP A 297 -24.78 2.60 -3.50
N VAL A 298 -23.56 2.51 -4.02
CA VAL A 298 -23.32 1.97 -5.38
C VAL A 298 -23.35 0.45 -5.32
N ILE A 299 -22.77 -0.11 -4.26
CA ILE A 299 -22.80 -1.54 -3.97
C ILE A 299 -23.33 -1.71 -2.54
N PRO A 300 -24.57 -2.21 -2.36
CA PRO A 300 -25.13 -2.39 -1.02
C PRO A 300 -24.29 -3.33 -0.13
N PRO A 301 -24.37 -3.20 1.21
CA PRO A 301 -23.64 -4.07 2.13
C PRO A 301 -23.99 -5.55 1.94
N GLN A 302 -23.02 -6.33 1.48
CA GLN A 302 -23.19 -7.76 1.23
C GLN A 302 -21.93 -8.59 1.48
N PHE A 303 -20.74 -7.98 1.42
CA PHE A 303 -19.46 -8.65 1.62
C PHE A 303 -19.04 -8.66 3.08
N ASP A 304 -18.28 -9.67 3.49
CA ASP A 304 -17.81 -9.78 4.87
C ASP A 304 -16.63 -8.82 5.11
N THR A 305 -15.68 -8.79 4.17
CA THR A 305 -14.56 -7.83 4.12
C THR A 305 -14.25 -7.46 2.67
N VAL A 306 -13.63 -6.30 2.46
CA VAL A 306 -13.27 -5.76 1.15
C VAL A 306 -11.98 -4.96 1.23
N GLY A 307 -11.29 -4.82 0.10
CA GLY A 307 -10.23 -3.84 -0.13
C GLY A 307 -10.78 -2.50 -0.63
N SER A 308 -9.88 -1.54 -0.82
CA SER A 308 -10.22 -0.31 -1.54
C SER A 308 -10.16 -0.56 -3.05
N PHE A 309 -10.85 0.27 -3.83
CA PHE A 309 -10.63 0.27 -5.28
C PHE A 309 -9.22 0.78 -5.58
N SER A 310 -8.47 -0.01 -6.35
CA SER A 310 -7.14 0.31 -6.86
C SER A 310 -7.02 -0.25 -8.28
N GLU A 311 -6.61 0.59 -9.21
CA GLU A 311 -6.48 0.26 -10.64
C GLU A 311 -7.80 -0.30 -11.23
N GLY A 312 -8.94 0.22 -10.76
CA GLY A 312 -10.27 -0.13 -11.25
C GLY A 312 -10.90 -1.39 -10.64
N LEU A 313 -10.24 -2.06 -9.68
CA LEU A 313 -10.77 -3.26 -9.03
C LEU A 313 -10.63 -3.18 -7.50
N ALA A 314 -11.52 -3.86 -6.79
CA ALA A 314 -11.42 -4.08 -5.35
C ALA A 314 -11.56 -5.57 -5.05
N TRP A 315 -10.72 -6.12 -4.18
CA TRP A 315 -10.95 -7.49 -3.69
C TRP A 315 -12.11 -7.49 -2.69
N VAL A 316 -12.84 -8.60 -2.65
CA VAL A 316 -13.96 -8.82 -1.73
C VAL A 316 -13.92 -10.24 -1.21
N SER A 317 -14.42 -10.44 0.02
CA SER A 317 -14.61 -11.77 0.61
C SER A 317 -16.07 -11.99 0.99
N LYS A 318 -16.60 -13.17 0.70
CA LYS A 318 -17.91 -13.63 1.17
C LYS A 318 -17.90 -15.11 1.47
N ASP A 319 -18.30 -15.51 2.68
CA ASP A 319 -18.38 -16.92 3.09
C ASP A 319 -17.06 -17.69 2.87
N ASN A 320 -15.92 -17.02 3.15
CA ASN A 320 -14.55 -17.46 2.89
C ASN A 320 -14.14 -17.59 1.41
N LEU A 321 -14.98 -17.13 0.48
CA LEU A 321 -14.63 -17.05 -0.94
C LEU A 321 -14.11 -15.64 -1.25
N TRP A 322 -13.00 -15.57 -1.99
CA TRP A 322 -12.38 -14.32 -2.39
C TRP A 322 -12.46 -14.09 -3.88
N GLY A 323 -12.42 -12.83 -4.28
CA GLY A 323 -12.52 -12.43 -5.67
C GLY A 323 -12.35 -10.92 -5.82
N TYR A 324 -12.54 -10.44 -7.05
CA TYR A 324 -12.46 -9.02 -7.39
C TYR A 324 -13.73 -8.57 -8.08
N ILE A 325 -14.14 -7.35 -7.76
CA ILE A 325 -15.26 -6.66 -8.38
C ILE A 325 -14.79 -5.41 -9.12
N GLU A 326 -15.49 -5.06 -10.20
CA GLU A 326 -15.40 -3.74 -10.81
C GLU A 326 -16.31 -2.73 -10.04
N PRO A 327 -16.21 -1.40 -10.30
CA PRO A 327 -16.95 -0.38 -9.55
C PRO A 327 -18.49 -0.50 -9.58
N THR A 328 -19.03 -1.27 -10.52
CA THR A 328 -20.48 -1.57 -10.60
C THR A 328 -20.93 -2.65 -9.59
N GLY A 329 -19.98 -3.33 -8.94
CA GLY A 329 -20.22 -4.49 -8.09
C GLY A 329 -20.20 -5.83 -8.82
N LYS A 330 -20.01 -5.83 -10.15
CA LYS A 330 -19.90 -7.07 -10.92
C LYS A 330 -18.59 -7.78 -10.59
N ILE A 331 -18.70 -9.06 -10.24
CA ILE A 331 -17.57 -9.95 -10.02
C ILE A 331 -16.84 -10.20 -11.34
N ILE A 332 -15.54 -9.91 -11.36
CA ILE A 332 -14.64 -10.15 -12.50
C ILE A 332 -13.82 -11.42 -12.27
N ILE A 333 -13.44 -11.69 -11.01
CA ILE A 333 -12.54 -12.78 -10.61
C ILE A 333 -13.14 -13.45 -9.36
N GLY A 334 -13.16 -14.78 -9.30
CA GLY A 334 -13.75 -15.52 -8.17
C GLY A 334 -15.26 -15.76 -8.34
N SER A 335 -15.67 -16.40 -9.45
CA SER A 335 -17.07 -16.57 -9.87
C SER A 335 -17.99 -17.36 -8.93
N ASN A 336 -17.49 -17.85 -7.80
CA ASN A 336 -18.24 -18.64 -6.83
C ASN A 336 -18.80 -17.79 -5.67
N ILE A 337 -18.48 -16.49 -5.62
CA ILE A 337 -19.06 -15.56 -4.64
C ILE A 337 -20.58 -15.45 -4.89
N PRO A 338 -21.42 -15.68 -3.86
CA PRO A 338 -22.88 -15.81 -4.00
C PRO A 338 -23.61 -14.48 -4.25
#